data_AF-A0A2V6HPK4-F1
#
_entry.id   AF-A0A2V6HPK4-F1
#
_cell.length_a   1.000
_cell.length_b   1.000
_cell.length_c   1.000
_cell.angle_alpha   90.00
_cell.angle_beta   90.00
_cell.angle_gamma   90.00
#
_symmetry.space_group_name_H-M   'P 1'
#
loop_
_entity.id
_entity.type
_entity.pdbx_description
1 polymer ?
#
loop_
_entity_poly.entity_id
_entity_poly.type
_entity_poly.pdbx_seq_one_letter_code
_entity_poly.pdbx_strand_id
1 'polypeptide(L)' 'MKLLSKEYKAMKKNSQILKPRPKLSLGDLVLAVSSCAGNTKETVATVADLLASGKVRVQSDGKFLRAKVC' A
#
# COMPACT_ATOMS: atom_id res chain seq x y z
N MET A 1 29.99 -35.71 -34.06
CA MET A 1 28.85 -34.78 -33.93
C MET A 1 28.06 -35.16 -32.68
N LYS A 2 28.05 -34.33 -31.63
CA LYS A 2 27.23 -34.59 -30.43
C LYS A 2 26.42 -33.34 -30.13
N LEU A 3 25.12 -33.48 -30.36
CA LEU A 3 24.11 -32.45 -30.27
C LEU A 3 23.84 -32.08 -28.80
N LEU A 4 23.91 -30.78 -28.54
CA LEU A 4 22.97 -29.99 -27.74
C LEU A 4 22.24 -30.70 -26.59
N SER A 5 22.76 -30.54 -25.38
CA SER A 5 21.97 -30.71 -24.15
C SER A 5 22.33 -29.61 -23.15
N LYS A 6 22.08 -28.35 -23.56
CA LYS A 6 21.90 -27.26 -22.59
C LYS A 6 20.49 -27.43 -22.04
N GLU A 7 20.39 -28.10 -20.89
CA GLU A 7 19.21 -28.08 -20.02
C GLU A 7 18.89 -26.62 -19.66
N TYR A 8 17.99 -26.00 -20.41
CA TYR A 8 17.44 -24.69 -20.08
C TYR A 8 16.49 -24.87 -18.90
N LYS A 9 17.05 -24.80 -17.68
CA LYS A 9 16.27 -24.65 -16.44
C LYS A 9 15.31 -23.48 -16.61
N ALA A 10 14.03 -23.78 -16.86
CA ALA A 10 12.97 -22.80 -16.87
C ALA A 10 12.93 -22.14 -15.49
N MET A 11 13.36 -20.87 -15.41
CA MET A 11 13.29 -20.09 -14.17
C MET A 11 11.83 -20.04 -13.73
N LYS A 12 11.52 -20.74 -12.63
CA LYS A 12 10.20 -20.76 -12.02
C LYS A 12 9.90 -19.33 -11.55
N LYS A 13 9.15 -18.58 -12.35
CA LYS A 13 8.71 -17.22 -12.02
C LYS A 13 7.86 -17.33 -10.76
N ASN A 14 8.44 -16.92 -9.63
CA ASN A 14 7.75 -16.82 -8.37
C ASN A 14 6.89 -15.55 -8.43
N SER A 15 5.83 -15.59 -9.23
CA SER A 15 4.75 -14.60 -9.20
C SER A 15 4.04 -14.81 -7.88
N GLN A 16 4.61 -14.26 -6.81
CA GLN A 16 3.87 -13.97 -5.60
C GLN A 16 2.72 -13.06 -6.06
N ILE A 17 1.54 -13.66 -6.28
CA ILE A 17 0.31 -12.93 -6.57
C ILE A 17 0.07 -12.14 -5.29
N LEU A 18 0.61 -10.92 -5.22
CA LEU A 18 0.37 -9.99 -4.15
C LEU A 18 -1.13 -9.79 -4.15
N LYS A 19 -1.81 -10.36 -3.15
CA LYS A 19 -3.26 -10.23 -3.02
C LYS A 19 -3.59 -8.75 -3.15
N PRO A 20 -4.52 -8.38 -4.05
CA PRO A 20 -4.88 -6.97 -4.22
C PRO A 20 -5.30 -6.43 -2.86
N ARG A 21 -4.58 -5.42 -2.37
CA ARG A 21 -4.96 -4.77 -1.12
C ARG A 21 -6.32 -4.08 -1.34
N PRO A 22 -7.25 -4.18 -0.38
CA PRO A 22 -8.53 -3.49 -0.49
C PRO A 22 -8.26 -1.99 -0.64
N LYS A 23 -8.85 -1.39 -1.66
CA LYS A 23 -8.81 0.07 -1.87
C LYS A 23 -9.94 0.66 -1.03
N LEU A 24 -9.57 1.31 0.06
CA LEU A 24 -10.49 2.06 0.92
C LEU A 24 -10.38 3.54 0.58
N SER A 25 -11.48 4.28 0.75
CA SER A 25 -11.43 5.74 0.60
C SER A 25 -10.69 6.38 1.76
N LEU A 26 -10.21 7.61 1.57
CA LEU A 26 -9.65 8.39 2.68
C LEU A 26 -10.69 8.62 3.78
N GLY A 27 -11.98 8.76 3.39
CA GLY A 27 -13.09 8.89 4.33
C GLY A 27 -13.24 7.67 5.24
N ASP A 28 -13.10 6.45 4.69
CA ASP A 28 -13.18 5.21 5.47
C ASP A 28 -12.03 5.10 6.48
N LEU A 29 -10.84 5.55 6.08
CA LEU A 29 -9.69 5.63 6.99
C LEU A 29 -9.97 6.60 8.13
N VAL A 30 -10.44 7.81 7.82
CA VAL A 30 -10.76 8.82 8.85
C VAL A 30 -11.86 8.30 9.78
N LEU A 31 -12.90 7.66 9.25
CA LEU A 31 -13.99 7.09 10.04
C LEU A 31 -13.45 6.04 11.02
N ALA A 32 -12.65 5.09 10.54
CA ALA A 32 -12.06 4.04 11.36
C ALA A 32 -11.08 4.59 12.43
N VAL A 33 -10.31 5.63 12.09
CA VAL A 33 -9.41 6.26 13.07
C VAL A 33 -10.23 7.05 14.11
N SER A 34 -11.27 7.77 13.67
CA SER A 34 -12.12 8.57 14.56
C SER A 34 -12.89 7.72 15.56
N SER A 35 -13.23 6.46 15.23
CA SER A 35 -13.84 5.54 16.20
C SER A 35 -12.87 5.08 17.30
N CYS A 36 -11.57 5.21 17.07
CA CYS A 36 -10.52 4.82 18.01
C CYS A 36 -9.89 6.03 18.74
N ALA A 37 -10.04 7.23 18.19
CA ALA A 37 -9.48 8.46 18.73
C ALA A 37 -10.49 9.19 19.63
N GLY A 38 -10.00 9.83 20.71
CA GLY A 38 -10.88 10.52 21.66
C GLY A 38 -11.37 11.88 21.16
N ASN A 39 -10.69 12.47 20.18
CA ASN A 39 -11.06 13.77 19.61
C ASN A 39 -10.58 13.93 18.15
N THR A 40 -11.02 15.02 17.51
CA THR A 40 -10.69 15.33 16.12
C THR A 40 -9.21 15.65 15.92
N LYS A 41 -8.53 16.27 16.89
CA LYS A 41 -7.09 16.57 16.81
C LYS A 41 -6.25 15.29 16.77
N GLU A 42 -6.55 14.33 17.64
CA GLU A 42 -5.93 13.01 17.66
C GLU A 42 -6.20 12.24 16.37
N THR A 43 -7.42 12.34 15.83
CA THR A 43 -7.77 11.72 14.55
C THR A 43 -6.87 12.26 13.43
N VAL A 44 -6.74 13.58 13.31
CA VAL A 44 -5.92 14.23 12.28
C VAL A 44 -4.44 13.88 12.45
N ALA A 45 -3.92 13.94 13.68
CA ALA A 45 -2.54 13.57 13.97
C ALA A 45 -2.24 12.11 13.61
N THR A 46 -3.13 11.19 13.98
CA THR A 46 -2.96 9.76 13.69
C THR A 46 -3.04 9.48 12.19
N VAL A 47 -3.98 10.09 11.47
CA VAL A 47 -4.07 9.94 10.00
C VAL A 47 -2.81 10.50 9.35
N ALA A 48 -2.30 11.64 9.81
CA ALA A 48 -1.04 12.22 9.34
C ALA A 48 0.14 11.26 9.55
N ASP A 49 0.25 10.65 10.74
CA ASP A 49 1.30 9.70 11.07
C ASP A 49 1.24 8.42 10.22
N LEU A 50 0.04 7.91 9.93
CA LEU A 50 -0.14 6.75 9.05
C LEU A 50 0.30 7.03 7.61
N LEU A 51 0.08 8.26 7.14
CA LEU A 51 0.54 8.72 5.82
C LEU A 51 2.05 8.95 5.81
N ALA A 52 2.59 9.61 6.83
CA ALA A 52 4.02 9.90 6.96
C ALA A 52 4.86 8.62 7.13
N SER A 53 4.37 7.65 7.92
CA SER A 53 5.02 6.35 8.11
C SER A 53 4.91 5.42 6.90
N GLY A 54 4.10 5.75 5.91
CA GLY A 54 3.88 4.92 4.71
C GLY A 54 3.06 3.66 4.98
N LYS A 55 2.43 3.52 6.16
CA LYS A 55 1.49 2.44 6.46
C LYS A 55 0.25 2.50 5.57
N VAL A 56 -0.16 3.72 5.21
CA VAL A 56 -1.23 3.98 4.25
C VAL A 56 -0.68 4.79 3.07
N ARG A 57 -1.18 4.48 1.87
CA ARG A 57 -0.87 5.23 0.65
C ARG A 57 -2.16 5.76 0.07
N VAL A 58 -2.23 7.07 -0.15
CA VAL A 58 -3.37 7.70 -0.81
C VAL A 58 -3.08 7.77 -2.30
N GLN A 59 -4.09 7.43 -3.10
CA GLN A 59 -4.06 7.56 -4.55
C GLN A 59 -5.16 8.54 -4.98
N SER A 60 -4.80 9.51 -5.80
CA SER A 60 -5.74 10.38 -6.53
C SER A 60 -5.45 10.24 -8.01
N ASP A 61 -6.47 9.94 -8.81
CA ASP A 61 -6.36 9.89 -10.28
C ASP A 61 -5.22 8.97 -10.77
N GLY A 62 -5.02 7.83 -10.09
CA GLY A 62 -3.95 6.88 -10.39
C GLY A 62 -2.56 7.27 -9.86
N LYS A 63 -2.37 8.50 -9.37
CA LYS A 63 -1.11 8.99 -8.81
C LYS A 63 -1.09 8.84 -7.29
N PHE A 64 0.01 8.33 -6.74
CA PHE A 64 0.19 8.29 -5.29
C PHE A 64 0.53 9.67 -4.77
N LEU A 65 -0.26 10.16 -3.81
CA LEU A 65 -0.01 11.42 -3.14
C LEU A 65 0.89 11.19 -1.94
N ARG A 66 1.93 12.01 -1.79
CA ARG A 66 2.63 12.19 -0.52
C ARG A 66 1.95 13.35 0.20
N ALA A 67 1.14 13.04 1.19
CA ALA A 67 0.56 14.05 2.06
C ALA A 67 1.66 14.56 3.00
N LYS A 68 1.83 15.88 3.08
CA LYS A 68 2.64 16.56 4.09
C LYS A 68 1.66 17.42 4.88
N VAL A 69 1.60 17.21 6.19
CA VAL A 69 0.78 18.04 7.07
C VAL A 69 1.65 19.20 7.55
N CYS A 70 1.12 20.42 7.45
CA CYS A 70 1.74 21.67 7.88
C CYS A 70 1.02 22.20 9.11
#